data_AF-A0A849QFZ0-F1
#
_entry.id   AF-A0A849QFZ0-F1
#
_cell.length_a   1.000
_cell.length_b   1.000
_cell.length_c   1.000
_cell.angle_alpha   90.00
_cell.angle_beta   90.00
_cell.angle_gamma   90.00
#
_symmetry.space_group_name_H-M   'P 1'
#
loop_
_entity.id
_entity.type
_entity.pdbx_description
1 polymer ?
#
loop_
_entity_poly.entity_id
_entity_poly.type
_entity_poly.pdbx_seq_one_letter_code
_entity_poly.pdbx_strand_id
1 'polypeptide(L)'
;MKFDEERKRRYRSKVGYILEKMYALPDTASVVDDLVVDGILYRVQTSIDAAMDMAAMLVRDIGIDVSEDYNNIEILCKNEIIDINLADDLKKLNGMRNAIVHKYGSVDTQLVLQNLENIKEILRNFIEIIEGELA
;
A
#
# COMPACT_ATOMS: atom_id res chain seq x y z
N MET A 1 -8.80 -12.92 -13.04
CA MET A 1 -10.06 -13.39 -12.38
C MET A 1 -11.30 -12.90 -13.15
N LYS A 2 -12.55 -13.26 -12.81
CA LYS A 2 -13.76 -12.61 -13.38
C LYS A 2 -14.47 -11.78 -12.32
N PHE A 3 -14.38 -10.46 -12.45
CA PHE A 3 -14.98 -9.50 -11.53
C PHE A 3 -16.25 -8.88 -12.11
N ASP A 4 -17.29 -8.75 -11.29
CA ASP A 4 -18.43 -7.90 -11.62
C ASP A 4 -18.07 -6.40 -11.52
N GLU A 5 -18.93 -5.54 -12.07
CA GLU A 5 -18.70 -4.09 -12.11
C GLU A 5 -18.64 -3.45 -10.73
N GLU A 6 -19.39 -3.98 -9.76
CA GLU A 6 -19.33 -3.46 -8.39
C GLU A 6 -17.97 -3.75 -7.76
N ARG A 7 -17.44 -4.95 -7.98
CA ARG A 7 -16.13 -5.37 -7.49
C ARG A 7 -15.01 -4.55 -8.14
N LYS A 8 -15.05 -4.37 -9.46
CA LYS A 8 -14.11 -3.49 -10.19
C LYS A 8 -14.14 -2.06 -9.64
N ARG A 9 -15.33 -1.50 -9.39
CA ARG A 9 -15.48 -0.16 -8.80
C ARG A 9 -14.83 -0.04 -7.42
N ARG A 10 -14.92 -1.07 -6.58
CA ARG A 10 -14.27 -1.07 -5.25
C ARG A 10 -12.75 -1.00 -5.35
N TYR A 11 -12.13 -1.78 -6.24
CA TYR A 11 -10.69 -1.69 -6.49
C TYR A 11 -10.30 -0.31 -7.03
N ARG A 12 -10.99 0.17 -8.07
CA ARG A 12 -10.72 1.49 -8.65
C ARG A 12 -10.84 2.62 -7.63
N SER A 13 -11.77 2.52 -6.67
CA SER A 13 -11.89 3.50 -5.58
C SER A 13 -10.66 3.50 -4.67
N LYS A 14 -10.07 2.34 -4.37
CA LYS A 14 -8.85 2.22 -3.55
C LYS A 14 -7.61 2.68 -4.32
N VAL A 15 -7.51 2.31 -5.60
CA VAL A 15 -6.47 2.82 -6.51
C VAL A 15 -6.52 4.34 -6.57
N GLY A 16 -7.69 4.92 -6.83
CA GLY A 16 -7.87 6.38 -6.88
C GLY A 16 -7.48 7.07 -5.57
N TYR A 17 -7.83 6.48 -4.43
CA TYR A 17 -7.41 6.99 -3.12
C TYR A 17 -5.89 7.02 -2.96
N ILE A 18 -5.18 5.93 -3.29
CA ILE A 18 -3.72 5.87 -3.21
C ILE A 18 -3.09 6.92 -4.13
N LEU A 19 -3.54 7.01 -5.38
CA LEU A 19 -3.01 7.97 -6.34
C LEU A 19 -3.22 9.41 -5.86
N GLU A 20 -4.42 9.76 -5.37
CA GLU A 20 -4.72 11.09 -4.82
C GLU A 20 -3.75 11.45 -3.68
N LYS A 21 -3.54 10.53 -2.72
CA LYS A 21 -2.67 10.79 -1.56
C LYS A 21 -1.20 10.87 -1.94
N MET A 22 -0.74 10.04 -2.88
CA MET A 22 0.66 10.00 -3.31
C MET A 22 1.04 11.14 -4.24
N TYR A 23 0.17 11.55 -5.18
CA TYR A 23 0.44 12.69 -6.08
C TYR A 23 0.46 14.03 -5.35
N ALA A 24 -0.30 14.16 -4.26
CA ALA A 24 -0.37 15.40 -3.50
C ALA A 24 0.81 15.59 -2.54
N LEU A 25 1.75 14.64 -2.43
CA LEU A 25 2.89 14.74 -1.52
C LEU A 25 3.86 15.87 -1.97
N PRO A 26 4.26 16.77 -1.05
CA PRO A 26 5.24 17.80 -1.36
C PRO A 26 6.63 17.20 -1.62
N ASP A 27 7.49 17.96 -2.31
CA ASP A 27 8.90 17.61 -2.41
C ASP A 27 9.56 17.65 -1.02
N THR A 28 10.21 16.55 -0.66
CA THR A 28 10.89 16.36 0.63
C THR A 28 11.92 17.43 0.93
N ALA A 29 12.53 18.03 -0.10
CA ALA A 29 13.51 19.12 0.04
C ALA A 29 12.91 20.41 0.66
N SER A 30 11.58 20.53 0.73
CA SER A 30 10.87 21.71 1.23
C SER A 30 10.20 21.51 2.60
N VAL A 31 10.35 20.34 3.21
CA VAL A 31 9.64 19.98 4.46
C VAL A 31 10.41 20.50 5.67
N VAL A 32 9.85 21.49 6.36
CA VAL A 32 10.47 22.15 7.53
C VAL A 32 9.54 22.24 8.75
N ASP A 33 8.29 21.79 8.64
CA ASP A 33 7.24 21.92 9.65
C ASP A 33 6.69 20.55 10.07
N ASP A 34 6.62 20.31 11.38
CA ASP A 34 6.09 19.09 11.99
C ASP A 34 4.66 18.77 11.52
N LEU A 35 3.82 19.78 11.29
CA LEU A 35 2.46 19.57 10.79
C LEU A 35 2.46 19.01 9.35
N VAL A 36 3.40 19.46 8.53
CA VAL A 36 3.56 18.95 7.16
C VAL A 36 4.07 17.51 7.20
N VAL A 37 5.01 17.22 8.10
CA VAL A 37 5.53 15.87 8.33
C VAL A 37 4.41 14.92 8.75
N ASP A 38 3.59 15.30 9.74
CA ASP A 38 2.43 14.51 10.17
C ASP A 38 1.45 14.25 9.02
N GLY A 39 1.21 15.26 8.17
CA GLY A 39 0.39 15.13 6.97
C GLY A 39 0.96 14.15 5.95
N ILE A 40 2.28 14.13 5.76
CA ILE A 40 2.96 13.16 4.89
C ILE A 40 2.83 11.75 5.48
N LEU A 41 3.15 11.56 6.76
CA LEU A 41 3.05 10.28 7.44
C LEU A 41 1.62 9.72 7.37
N TYR A 42 0.62 10.59 7.58
CA TYR A 42 -0.78 10.23 7.42
C TYR A 42 -1.11 9.74 6.00
N ARG A 43 -0.62 10.42 4.97
CA ARG A 43 -0.88 10.02 3.58
C ARG A 43 -0.16 8.72 3.20
N VAL A 44 1.05 8.51 3.70
CA VAL A 44 1.80 7.27 3.52
C VAL A 44 1.05 6.11 4.17
N GLN A 45 0.72 6.21 5.46
CA GLN A 45 0.07 5.11 6.18
C GLN A 45 -1.28 4.73 5.55
N THR A 46 -2.11 5.70 5.17
CA THR A 46 -3.45 5.39 4.63
C THR A 46 -3.39 4.85 3.20
N SER A 47 -2.34 5.18 2.45
CA SER A 47 -2.09 4.58 1.14
C SER A 47 -1.63 3.13 1.25
N ILE A 48 -0.77 2.84 2.23
CA ILE A 48 -0.38 1.45 2.54
C ILE A 48 -1.58 0.66 3.04
N ASP A 49 -2.44 1.23 3.90
CA ASP A 49 -3.70 0.60 4.32
C ASP A 49 -4.61 0.26 3.14
N ALA A 50 -4.79 1.21 2.21
CA ALA A 50 -5.59 0.96 1.02
C ALA A 50 -5.00 -0.16 0.14
N ALA A 51 -3.66 -0.31 0.10
CA ALA A 51 -3.01 -1.43 -0.57
C ALA A 51 -3.25 -2.76 0.17
N MET A 52 -3.14 -2.78 1.51
CA MET A 52 -3.42 -3.99 2.31
C MET A 52 -4.89 -4.42 2.19
N ASP A 53 -5.83 -3.46 2.15
CA ASP A 53 -7.24 -3.73 1.85
C ASP A 53 -7.42 -4.39 0.49
N MET A 54 -6.72 -3.91 -0.55
CA MET A 54 -6.75 -4.53 -1.88
C MET A 54 -6.13 -5.94 -1.89
N ALA A 55 -5.07 -6.17 -1.12
CA ALA A 55 -4.49 -7.50 -0.97
C ALA A 55 -5.48 -8.47 -0.30
N ALA A 56 -6.13 -8.06 0.78
CA ALA A 56 -7.21 -8.81 1.43
C ALA A 56 -8.40 -9.06 0.49
N MET A 57 -8.74 -8.06 -0.32
CA MET A 57 -9.77 -8.21 -1.36
C MET A 57 -9.39 -9.27 -2.40
N LEU A 58 -8.14 -9.28 -2.89
CA LEU A 58 -7.67 -10.28 -3.85
C LEU A 58 -7.68 -11.69 -3.27
N VAL A 59 -7.23 -11.86 -2.02
CA VAL A 59 -7.26 -13.15 -1.31
C VAL A 59 -8.68 -13.71 -1.26
N ARG A 60 -9.65 -12.85 -0.93
CA ARG A 60 -11.07 -13.25 -0.95
C ARG A 60 -11.54 -13.65 -2.35
N ASP A 61 -11.09 -12.92 -3.36
CA ASP A 61 -11.55 -13.12 -4.73
C ASP A 61 -11.02 -14.40 -5.40
N ILE A 62 -9.88 -14.90 -4.93
CA ILE A 62 -9.38 -16.23 -5.31
C ILE A 62 -9.98 -17.37 -4.47
N GLY A 63 -10.98 -17.07 -3.62
CA GLY A 63 -11.72 -18.06 -2.85
C GLY A 63 -11.01 -18.53 -1.59
N ILE A 64 -10.04 -17.77 -1.08
CA ILE A 64 -9.31 -18.07 0.15
C ILE A 64 -9.82 -17.16 1.28
N ASP A 65 -9.86 -17.69 2.50
CA ASP A 65 -10.21 -16.91 3.69
C ASP A 65 -9.17 -15.82 3.96
N VAL A 66 -9.66 -14.61 4.18
CA VAL A 66 -8.83 -13.44 4.47
C VAL A 66 -8.23 -13.57 5.87
N SER A 67 -6.93 -13.31 5.97
CA SER A 67 -6.15 -13.33 7.20
C SER A 67 -5.61 -11.92 7.51
N GLU A 68 -4.68 -11.82 8.47
CA GLU A 68 -3.86 -10.62 8.66
C GLU A 68 -3.03 -10.26 7.41
N ASP A 69 -2.68 -8.98 7.29
CA ASP A 69 -2.00 -8.39 6.12
C ASP A 69 -0.78 -9.18 5.64
N TYR A 70 0.10 -9.57 6.58
CA TYR A 70 1.32 -10.31 6.25
C TYR A 70 1.00 -11.65 5.58
N ASN A 71 0.04 -12.39 6.14
CA ASN A 71 -0.37 -13.68 5.59
C ASN A 71 -1.15 -13.51 4.28
N ASN A 72 -1.94 -12.44 4.12
CA ASN A 72 -2.59 -12.13 2.84
C ASN A 72 -1.57 -11.95 1.72
N ILE A 73 -0.48 -11.20 1.98
CA ILE A 73 0.60 -11.01 1.00
C ILE A 73 1.24 -12.36 0.65
N GLU A 74 1.48 -13.24 1.63
CA GLU A 74 2.02 -14.58 1.36
C GLU A 74 1.08 -15.44 0.52
N ILE A 75 -0.22 -15.37 0.77
CA ILE A 75 -1.23 -16.09 -0.01
C ILE A 75 -1.17 -15.61 -1.47
N LEU A 76 -1.12 -14.31 -1.71
CA LEU A 76 -1.02 -13.77 -3.08
C LEU A 76 0.26 -14.22 -3.79
N CYS A 77 1.40 -14.22 -3.08
CA CYS A 77 2.68 -14.67 -3.62
C CYS A 77 2.67 -16.17 -3.94
N LYS A 78 2.14 -17.01 -3.04
CA LYS A 78 2.00 -18.46 -3.25
C LYS A 78 1.08 -18.82 -4.41
N ASN A 79 0.14 -17.95 -4.75
CA ASN A 79 -0.77 -18.10 -5.89
C ASN A 79 -0.28 -17.37 -7.15
N GLU A 80 0.98 -16.91 -7.17
CA GLU A 80 1.63 -16.28 -8.33
C GLU A 80 0.95 -14.99 -8.84
N ILE A 81 0.13 -14.33 -8.00
CA ILE A 81 -0.53 -13.06 -8.33
C ILE A 81 0.45 -11.90 -8.21
N ILE A 82 1.35 -11.98 -7.24
CA ILE A 82 2.48 -11.08 -7.08
C ILE A 82 3.76 -11.90 -7.00
N ASP A 83 4.87 -11.36 -7.50
CA ASP A 83 6.16 -12.01 -7.35
C ASP A 83 6.72 -11.86 -5.91
N ILE A 84 7.80 -12.59 -5.64
CA ILE A 84 8.44 -12.59 -4.31
C ILE A 84 9.03 -11.22 -3.94
N ASN A 85 9.50 -10.44 -4.92
CA ASN A 85 10.11 -9.14 -4.66
C ASN A 85 9.04 -8.14 -4.21
N LEU A 86 7.92 -8.08 -4.94
CA LEU A 86 6.77 -7.25 -4.58
C LEU A 86 6.14 -7.70 -3.26
N ALA A 87 6.08 -9.01 -3.00
CA ALA A 87 5.61 -9.52 -1.72
C ALA A 87 6.48 -9.03 -0.54
N ASP A 88 7.81 -9.12 -0.67
CA ASP A 88 8.73 -8.64 0.36
C ASP A 88 8.64 -7.13 0.55
N ASP A 89 8.47 -6.36 -0.53
CA ASP A 89 8.30 -4.92 -0.47
C ASP A 89 6.98 -4.49 0.18
N LEU A 90 5.87 -5.15 -0.14
CA LEU A 90 4.58 -4.92 0.52
C LEU A 90 4.65 -5.28 2.02
N LYS A 91 5.38 -6.34 2.38
CA LYS A 91 5.63 -6.69 3.79
C LYS A 91 6.42 -5.61 4.52
N LYS A 92 7.44 -5.01 3.89
CA LYS A 92 8.18 -3.87 4.45
C LYS A 92 7.29 -2.64 4.63
N LEU A 93 6.43 -2.34 3.65
CA LEU A 93 5.47 -1.23 3.77
C LEU A 93 4.48 -1.47 4.91
N ASN A 94 3.93 -2.68 5.04
CA ASN A 94 3.07 -3.06 6.16
C ASN A 94 3.78 -2.83 7.52
N GLY A 95 5.03 -3.26 7.64
CA GLY A 95 5.85 -3.02 8.83
C GLY A 95 6.06 -1.52 9.12
N MET A 96 6.36 -0.73 8.09
CA MET A 96 6.53 0.73 8.19
C MET A 96 5.25 1.40 8.68
N ARG A 97 4.09 1.06 8.10
CA ARG A 97 2.79 1.57 8.55
C ARG A 97 2.56 1.26 10.04
N ASN A 98 2.80 0.01 10.46
CA ASN A 98 2.63 -0.38 11.86
C ASN A 98 3.57 0.40 12.79
N ALA A 99 4.81 0.67 12.36
CA ALA A 99 5.75 1.50 13.10
C ALA A 99 5.23 2.95 13.25
N ILE A 100 4.77 3.58 12.16
CA ILE A 100 4.20 4.93 12.16
C ILE A 100 3.02 5.04 13.13
N VAL A 101 2.07 4.09 13.06
CA VAL A 101 0.85 4.10 13.88
C VAL A 101 1.13 3.86 15.36
N HIS A 102 1.96 2.85 15.68
CA HIS A 102 2.16 2.42 17.06
C HIS A 102 3.33 3.11 17.76
N LYS A 103 4.08 3.99 17.09
CA LYS A 103 5.28 4.66 17.62
C LYS A 103 6.25 3.66 18.28
N TYR A 104 6.44 2.49 17.68
CA TYR A 104 7.39 1.49 18.18
C TYR A 104 8.81 2.04 18.06
N GLY A 105 9.35 2.53 19.19
CA GLY A 105 10.53 3.38 19.16
C GLY A 105 10.23 4.71 18.45
N SER A 106 11.10 5.70 18.59
CA SER A 106 11.04 6.89 17.75
C SER A 106 11.04 6.43 16.29
N VAL A 107 9.88 6.43 15.63
CA VAL A 107 9.78 6.23 14.18
C VAL A 107 10.79 7.17 13.58
N ASP A 108 11.71 6.63 12.81
CA ASP A 108 12.66 7.45 12.08
C ASP A 108 11.89 8.08 10.93
N THR A 109 11.19 9.16 11.27
CA THR A 109 10.40 9.94 10.34
C THR A 109 11.27 10.44 9.19
N GLN A 110 12.54 10.70 9.45
CA GLN A 110 13.50 11.08 8.42
C GLN A 110 13.73 9.92 7.44
N LEU A 111 13.82 8.67 7.91
CA LEU A 111 13.89 7.50 7.04
C LEU A 111 12.63 7.37 6.16
N VAL A 112 11.42 7.57 6.70
CA VAL A 112 10.19 7.52 5.90
C VAL A 112 10.20 8.60 4.81
N LEU A 113 10.57 9.83 5.17
CA LEU A 113 10.68 10.94 4.22
C LEU A 113 11.69 10.67 3.12
N GLN A 114 12.86 10.10 3.45
CA GLN A 114 13.89 9.73 2.48
C GLN A 114 13.45 8.62 1.52
N ASN A 115 12.49 7.79 1.92
CA ASN A 115 12.02 6.63 1.14
C ASN A 115 10.71 6.88 0.39
N LEU A 116 10.17 8.11 0.36
CA LEU A 116 8.87 8.39 -0.27
C LEU A 116 8.77 7.95 -1.73
N GLU A 117 9.82 8.17 -2.53
CA GLU A 117 9.80 7.75 -3.94
C GLU A 117 9.77 6.23 -4.09
N ASN A 118 10.53 5.51 -3.27
CA ASN A 118 10.49 4.05 -3.25
C ASN A 118 9.12 3.53 -2.81
N ILE A 119 8.49 4.16 -1.80
CA ILE A 119 7.13 3.80 -1.37
C ILE A 119 6.13 4.01 -2.52
N LYS A 120 6.21 5.15 -3.23
CA LYS A 120 5.36 5.44 -4.39
C LYS A 120 5.54 4.39 -5.49
N GLU A 121 6.78 3.97 -5.76
CA GLU A 121 7.09 2.95 -6.76
C GLU A 121 6.50 1.60 -6.40
N ILE A 122 6.69 1.11 -5.17
CA ILE A 122 6.12 -0.16 -4.71
C ILE A 122 4.59 -0.15 -4.82
N LEU A 123 3.93 0.93 -4.38
CA LEU A 123 2.48 1.07 -4.48
C LEU A 123 2.01 1.12 -5.94
N ARG A 124 2.76 1.79 -6.82
CA ARG A 124 2.47 1.82 -8.26
C ARG A 124 2.57 0.42 -8.88
N ASN A 125 3.64 -0.32 -8.59
CA ASN A 125 3.83 -1.69 -9.07
C ASN A 125 2.65 -2.58 -8.65
N PHE A 126 2.19 -2.47 -7.40
CA PHE A 126 1.01 -3.21 -6.95
C PHE A 126 -0.28 -2.78 -7.65
N ILE A 127 -0.48 -1.49 -7.90
CA ILE A 127 -1.63 -0.98 -8.67
C ILE A 127 -1.64 -1.53 -10.09
N GLU A 128 -0.48 -1.62 -10.75
CA GLU A 128 -0.37 -2.17 -12.11
C GLU A 128 -0.80 -3.64 -12.18
N ILE A 129 -0.42 -4.44 -11.19
CA ILE A 129 -0.91 -5.83 -11.05
C ILE A 129 -2.44 -5.85 -10.88
N ILE A 130 -2.97 -5.00 -9.99
CA ILE A 130 -4.43 -4.91 -9.76
C ILE A 130 -5.16 -4.57 -11.05
N GLU A 131 -4.78 -3.50 -11.75
CA GLU A 131 -5.43 -3.08 -12.99
C GLU A 131 -5.32 -4.16 -14.09
N GLY A 132 -4.19 -4.90 -14.13
CA GLY A 132 -4.03 -6.08 -14.99
C GLY A 132 -5.04 -7.18 -14.73
N GLU A 133 -5.40 -7.42 -13.46
CA GLU A 133 -6.42 -8.40 -13.07
C GLU A 133 -7.86 -7.92 -13.32
N LEU A 134 -8.09 -6.60 -13.40
CA LEU A 134 -9.41 -6.01 -13.66
C LEU A 134 -9.77 -5.91 -15.15
N ALA A 135 -8.78 -6.02 -16.04
CA ALA A 135 -8.93 -5.99 -17.49
C ALA A 135 -9.82 -7.15 -17.99
#